data_AF-A0AAV1EIJ4-F1
#
_entry.id   AF-A0AAV1EIJ4-F1
#
_cell.length_a   1.000
_cell.length_b   1.000
_cell.length_c   1.000
_cell.angle_alpha   90.00
_cell.angle_beta   90.00
_cell.angle_gamma   90.00
#
_symmetry.space_group_name_H-M   'P 1'
#
loop_
_entity.id
_entity.type
_entity.pdbx_description
1 polymer ?
#
loop_
_entity_poly.entity_id
_entity_poly.type
_entity_poly.pdbx_seq_one_letter_code
_entity_poly.pdbx_strand_id
1 'polypeptide(L)'
;MSGQASVQKQKKTNHSWIIHFNFLAFESLHTKILINLNCVQTTAKMARKKQLSKETKVQICTLKKEGNTEGEIAKHLKVFNKGVHYTVKRIEEPGSYDDRKRHGRKRVTTKAEDKRSIVISKRDR
;
A
#
# COMPACT_ATOMS: atom_id res chain seq x y z
N MET A 1 1.01 -79.46 39.72
CA MET A 1 1.49 -80.12 38.48
C MET A 1 0.90 -79.31 37.33
N SER A 2 1.71 -78.40 36.77
CA SER A 2 2.38 -78.55 35.46
C SER A 2 1.42 -78.24 34.31
N GLY A 3 1.67 -77.29 33.40
CA GLY A 3 2.91 -76.61 33.11
C GLY A 3 2.69 -75.42 32.16
N GLN A 4 3.77 -74.68 31.98
CA GLN A 4 3.92 -73.57 31.04
C GLN A 4 4.27 -74.06 29.62
N ALA A 5 4.36 -73.07 28.73
CA ALA A 5 5.05 -73.02 27.42
C ALA A 5 4.16 -73.38 26.22
N SER A 6 3.65 -72.39 25.49
CA SER A 6 4.31 -71.54 24.47
C SER A 6 4.43 -72.23 23.10
N VAL A 7 4.07 -71.50 22.05
CA VAL A 7 4.91 -71.21 20.87
C VAL A 7 4.03 -70.57 19.77
N GLN A 8 4.59 -69.49 19.23
CA GLN A 8 4.06 -68.56 18.26
C GLN A 8 3.86 -69.18 16.87
N LYS A 9 2.95 -68.58 16.08
CA LYS A 9 3.21 -68.31 14.66
C LYS A 9 2.39 -67.11 14.17
N GLN A 10 3.08 -65.97 14.09
CA GLN A 10 2.68 -64.86 13.23
C GLN A 10 2.74 -65.30 11.76
N LYS A 11 1.82 -64.79 10.92
CA LYS A 11 2.13 -64.17 9.61
C LYS A 11 0.86 -63.75 8.84
N LYS A 12 0.87 -62.45 8.47
CA LYS A 12 0.37 -61.86 7.20
C LYS A 12 -1.16 -61.77 7.04
N THR A 13 -1.78 -60.66 6.64
CA THR A 13 -1.29 -59.39 6.07
C THR A 13 -2.44 -58.38 6.11
N ASN A 14 -2.14 -57.19 6.63
CA ASN A 14 -2.92 -55.97 6.49
C ASN A 14 -3.05 -55.62 5.00
N HIS A 15 -4.20 -55.79 4.34
CA HIS A 15 -4.43 -55.29 2.97
C HIS A 15 -5.92 -55.02 2.69
N SER A 16 -6.66 -54.46 3.65
CA SER A 16 -8.06 -54.06 3.39
C SER A 16 -8.47 -52.69 3.97
N TRP A 17 -7.62 -52.02 4.75
CA TRP A 17 -7.94 -50.74 5.39
C TRP A 17 -7.09 -49.55 4.92
N ILE A 18 -6.34 -49.68 3.82
CA ILE A 18 -5.41 -48.64 3.32
C ILE A 18 -5.91 -47.89 2.07
N ILE A 19 -7.04 -48.27 1.46
CA ILE A 19 -7.48 -47.65 0.18
C ILE A 19 -8.61 -46.62 0.34
N HIS A 20 -9.13 -46.36 1.54
CA HIS A 20 -10.28 -45.43 1.70
C HIS A 20 -10.10 -44.26 2.66
N PHE A 21 -8.89 -43.98 3.13
CA PHE A 21 -8.67 -42.88 4.08
C PHE A 21 -7.40 -42.06 3.80
N ASN A 22 -7.17 -41.70 2.53
CA ASN A 22 -6.23 -40.64 2.12
C ASN A 22 -6.50 -40.24 0.67
N PHE A 23 -7.60 -39.54 0.42
CA PHE A 23 -7.85 -38.88 -0.86
C PHE A 23 -8.69 -37.62 -0.64
N LEU A 24 -8.14 -36.64 0.07
CA LEU A 24 -8.52 -35.21 0.04
C LEU A 24 -7.54 -34.36 0.88
N ALA A 25 -6.26 -34.76 0.90
CA ALA A 25 -5.15 -33.96 1.40
C ALA A 25 -4.09 -33.84 0.30
N PHE A 26 -4.51 -33.44 -0.89
CA PHE A 26 -3.61 -33.12 -2.01
C PHE A 26 -4.25 -32.09 -2.95
N GLU A 27 -4.82 -31.03 -2.38
CA GLU A 27 -5.15 -29.79 -3.10
C GLU A 27 -4.44 -28.62 -2.38
N SER A 28 -3.14 -28.80 -2.13
CA SER A 28 -2.28 -27.83 -1.44
C SER A 28 -1.24 -27.18 -2.36
N LEU A 29 -1.28 -27.39 -3.68
CA LEU A 29 -0.23 -26.91 -4.59
C LEU A 29 -0.72 -26.39 -5.94
N HIS A 30 -1.97 -25.95 -6.08
CA HIS A 30 -2.46 -25.34 -7.34
C HIS A 30 -3.22 -24.02 -7.20
N THR A 31 -2.85 -23.18 -6.24
CA THR A 31 -3.10 -21.71 -6.29
C THR A 31 -1.82 -20.88 -6.13
N LYS A 32 -0.64 -21.48 -6.35
CA LYS A 32 0.66 -20.78 -6.34
C LYS A 32 1.29 -20.58 -7.71
N ILE A 33 0.61 -20.97 -8.79
CA ILE A 33 1.09 -20.79 -10.18
C ILE A 33 -0.05 -20.25 -11.02
N LEU A 34 -0.35 -18.96 -10.86
CA LEU A 34 -0.99 -18.08 -11.87
C LEU A 34 -0.98 -16.61 -11.41
N ILE A 35 0.15 -16.14 -10.90
CA ILE A 35 0.52 -14.71 -11.03
C ILE A 35 1.66 -14.69 -12.06
N ASN A 36 1.28 -15.09 -13.28
CA ASN A 36 2.11 -15.07 -14.46
C ASN A 36 2.13 -13.62 -14.99
N LEU A 37 3.31 -13.01 -14.92
CA LEU A 37 3.80 -11.93 -15.79
C LEU A 37 2.75 -10.98 -16.38
N ASN A 38 2.18 -10.12 -15.55
CA ASN A 38 1.92 -8.72 -15.97
C ASN A 38 2.96 -7.79 -15.33
N CYS A 39 4.21 -8.25 -15.35
CA CYS A 39 5.40 -7.40 -15.39
C CYS A 39 5.65 -7.03 -16.86
N VAL A 40 4.68 -6.41 -17.52
CA VAL A 40 4.78 -6.03 -18.92
C VAL A 40 4.27 -4.59 -19.03
N GLN A 41 5.23 -3.69 -19.20
CA GLN A 41 5.07 -2.32 -19.68
C GLN A 41 4.45 -1.32 -18.70
N THR A 42 5.14 -1.04 -17.59
CA THR A 42 5.12 0.33 -17.07
C THR A 42 5.98 1.20 -18.00
N THR A 43 5.43 1.58 -19.15
CA THR A 43 5.89 2.81 -19.80
C THR A 43 5.71 3.90 -18.75
N ALA A 44 6.80 4.57 -18.36
CA ALA A 44 6.81 5.58 -17.31
C ALA A 44 6.07 6.83 -17.77
N LYS A 45 4.77 6.72 -18.02
CA LYS A 45 3.86 7.86 -18.07
C LYS A 45 3.80 8.35 -16.63
N MET A 46 4.42 9.50 -16.33
CA MET A 46 4.32 10.11 -15.00
C MET A 46 2.83 10.20 -14.63
N ALA A 47 2.37 9.28 -13.79
CA ALA A 47 1.00 9.28 -13.32
C ALA A 47 0.79 10.60 -12.59
N ARG A 48 -0.22 11.36 -13.00
CA ARG A 48 -0.57 12.61 -12.30
C ARG A 48 -0.82 12.22 -10.85
N LYS A 49 -0.06 12.81 -9.92
CA LYS A 49 -0.21 12.54 -8.49
C LYS A 49 -1.64 12.94 -8.10
N LYS A 50 -2.51 11.95 -7.86
CA LYS A 50 -3.88 12.19 -7.41
C LYS A 50 -3.82 12.77 -6.00
N GLN A 51 -4.24 14.01 -5.87
CA GLN A 51 -4.30 14.69 -4.59
C GLN A 51 -5.52 14.20 -3.80
N LEU A 52 -5.38 14.12 -2.47
CA LEU A 52 -6.51 13.86 -1.59
C LEU A 52 -7.45 15.07 -1.57
N SER A 53 -8.75 14.83 -1.66
CA SER A 53 -9.73 15.90 -1.51
C SER A 53 -9.73 16.42 -0.07
N LYS A 54 -10.23 17.64 0.12
CA LYS A 54 -10.33 18.26 1.44
C LYS A 54 -11.20 17.42 2.38
N GLU A 55 -12.30 16.90 1.88
CA GLU A 55 -13.22 16.02 2.63
C GLU A 55 -12.52 14.77 3.15
N THR A 56 -11.73 14.08 2.32
CA THR A 56 -10.99 12.89 2.77
C THR A 56 -9.96 13.23 3.84
N LYS A 57 -9.30 14.40 3.76
CA LYS A 57 -8.36 14.85 4.80
C LYS A 57 -9.07 15.13 6.13
N VAL A 58 -10.27 15.71 6.10
CA VAL A 58 -11.09 15.94 7.30
C VAL A 58 -11.51 14.61 7.93
N GLN A 59 -11.95 13.64 7.11
CA GLN A 59 -12.29 12.30 7.58
C GLN A 59 -11.08 11.60 8.22
N ILE A 60 -9.90 11.65 7.60
CA ILE A 60 -8.66 11.12 8.17
C ILE A 60 -8.40 11.74 9.56
N CYS A 61 -8.52 13.06 9.68
CA CYS A 61 -8.26 13.74 10.94
C CYS A 61 -9.27 13.38 12.03
N THR A 62 -10.54 13.18 11.64
CA THR A 62 -11.62 12.80 12.56
C THR A 62 -11.40 11.38 13.07
N LEU A 63 -11.16 10.42 12.18
CA LEU A 63 -10.87 9.03 12.54
C LEU A 63 -9.59 8.89 13.39
N LYS A 64 -8.60 9.77 13.16
CA LYS A 64 -7.38 9.79 13.97
C LYS A 64 -7.65 10.30 15.39
N LYS A 65 -8.52 11.30 15.54
CA LYS A 65 -8.96 11.81 16.86
C LYS A 65 -9.77 10.78 17.64
N GLU A 66 -10.50 9.93 16.95
CA GLU A 66 -11.22 8.78 17.54
C GLU A 66 -10.29 7.65 18.00
N GLY A 67 -8.99 7.71 17.68
CA GLY A 67 -7.99 6.74 18.14
C GLY A 67 -7.70 5.60 17.16
N ASN A 68 -8.27 5.62 15.95
CA ASN A 68 -7.98 4.59 14.95
C ASN A 68 -6.51 4.61 14.51
N THR A 69 -5.98 3.43 14.16
CA THR A 69 -4.61 3.32 13.62
C THR A 69 -4.55 3.82 12.18
N GLU A 70 -3.38 4.31 11.75
CA GLU A 70 -3.22 4.84 10.37
C GLU A 70 -3.52 3.77 9.31
N GLY A 71 -3.23 2.50 9.60
CA GLY A 71 -3.51 1.36 8.73
C GLY A 71 -5.00 1.07 8.58
N GLU A 72 -5.78 1.16 9.66
CA GLU A 72 -7.24 0.99 9.62
C GLU A 72 -7.90 2.12 8.85
N ILE A 73 -7.47 3.36 9.09
CA ILE A 73 -7.94 4.56 8.36
C ILE A 73 -7.69 4.40 6.86
N ALA A 74 -6.50 3.94 6.48
CA ALA A 74 -6.13 3.72 5.09
C ALA A 74 -7.04 2.69 4.40
N LYS A 75 -7.35 1.57 5.08
CA LYS A 75 -8.26 0.54 4.58
C LYS A 75 -9.69 1.05 4.45
N HIS A 76 -10.17 1.78 5.46
CA HIS A 76 -11.52 2.32 5.50
C HIS A 76 -11.77 3.34 4.38
N LEU A 77 -10.84 4.30 4.20
CA LEU A 77 -10.96 5.37 3.22
C LEU A 77 -10.37 5.03 1.84
N LYS A 78 -9.86 3.81 1.65
CA LYS A 78 -9.19 3.33 0.42
C LYS A 78 -8.09 4.27 -0.06
N VAL A 79 -7.31 4.80 0.89
CA VAL A 79 -6.19 5.72 0.64
C VAL A 79 -4.87 5.05 1.00
N PHE A 80 -3.79 5.54 0.40
CA PHE A 80 -2.46 5.00 0.67
C PHE A 80 -1.98 5.36 2.09
N ASN A 81 -1.35 4.41 2.79
CA ASN A 81 -0.93 4.56 4.18
C ASN A 81 -0.01 5.79 4.38
N LYS A 82 1.00 5.99 3.52
CA LYS A 82 1.84 7.22 3.59
C LYS A 82 1.01 8.50 3.42
N GLY A 83 -0.08 8.46 2.65
CA GLY A 83 -0.98 9.60 2.48
C GLY A 83 -1.69 9.98 3.78
N VAL A 84 -2.10 8.99 4.57
CA VAL A 84 -2.67 9.18 5.91
C VAL A 84 -1.62 9.79 6.84
N HIS A 85 -0.45 9.15 6.96
CA HIS A 85 0.65 9.63 7.80
C HIS A 85 1.03 11.10 7.54
N TYR A 86 1.29 11.45 6.27
CA TYR A 86 1.64 12.82 5.90
C TYR A 86 0.50 13.82 6.07
N THR A 87 -0.76 13.36 6.04
CA THR A 87 -1.92 14.23 6.28
C THR A 87 -2.02 14.58 7.76
N VAL A 88 -1.90 13.58 8.64
CA VAL A 88 -1.92 13.78 10.10
C VAL A 88 -0.79 14.72 10.51
N LYS A 89 0.46 14.38 10.15
CA LYS A 89 1.64 15.22 10.44
C LYS A 89 1.49 16.65 9.94
N ARG A 90 0.89 16.83 8.75
CA ARG A 90 0.71 18.15 8.15
C ARG A 90 -0.33 18.99 8.87
N ILE A 91 -1.37 18.41 9.48
CA ILE A 91 -2.43 19.18 10.14
C ILE A 91 -1.96 19.73 11.50
N GLU A 92 -1.07 19.01 12.18
CA GLU A 92 -0.50 19.41 13.47
C GLU A 92 0.24 20.75 13.42
N GLU A 93 0.84 21.10 12.27
CA GLU A 93 1.65 22.33 12.12
C GLU A 93 0.82 23.61 11.85
N PRO A 94 -0.05 23.71 10.81
CA PRO A 94 -0.76 24.92 10.44
C PRO A 94 -2.25 24.94 10.84
N GLY A 95 -2.81 23.82 11.33
CA GLY A 95 -4.23 23.70 11.69
C GLY A 95 -5.23 23.78 10.51
N SER A 96 -4.75 23.76 9.26
CA SER A 96 -5.58 23.84 8.05
C SER A 96 -5.55 22.54 7.24
N TYR A 97 -6.70 22.18 6.66
CA TYR A 97 -6.84 21.04 5.75
C TYR A 97 -6.49 21.38 4.29
N ASP A 98 -6.31 22.66 3.99
CA ASP A 98 -5.93 23.13 2.67
C ASP A 98 -4.43 22.91 2.41
N ASP A 99 -4.08 22.82 1.12
CA ASP A 99 -2.68 22.73 0.74
C ASP A 99 -1.97 24.05 1.01
N ARG A 100 -0.73 23.97 1.50
CA ARG A 100 0.11 25.15 1.67
C ARG A 100 0.35 25.82 0.33
N LYS A 101 0.18 27.15 0.29
CA LYS A 101 0.54 27.96 -0.86
C LYS A 101 2.00 27.70 -1.24
N ARG A 102 2.20 27.16 -2.45
CA ARG A 102 3.54 26.99 -3.02
C ARG A 102 4.05 28.37 -3.42
N HIS A 103 5.25 28.74 -2.97
CA HIS A 103 5.94 29.88 -3.53
C HIS A 103 6.68 29.41 -4.79
N GLY A 104 6.56 30.19 -5.86
CA GLY A 104 7.33 29.93 -7.09
C GLY A 104 8.80 30.28 -6.90
N ARG A 105 9.58 30.07 -7.96
CA ARG A 105 10.96 30.55 -8.03
C ARG A 105 10.97 32.07 -7.82
N LYS A 106 11.81 32.55 -6.89
CA LYS A 106 12.00 33.99 -6.68
C LYS A 106 12.50 34.63 -7.97
N ARG A 107 12.00 35.83 -8.28
CA ARG A 107 12.52 36.62 -9.39
C ARG A 107 13.92 37.09 -9.07
N VAL A 108 14.79 37.04 -10.08
CA VAL A 108 16.17 37.52 -9.98
C VAL A 108 16.20 39.04 -10.06
N THR A 109 15.38 39.60 -10.95
CA THR A 109 15.27 41.05 -11.15
C THR A 109 14.23 41.68 -10.24
N THR A 110 14.49 42.93 -9.88
CA THR A 110 13.54 43.79 -9.17
C THR A 110 12.51 44.39 -10.13
N LYS A 111 11.36 44.81 -9.59
CA LYS A 111 10.34 45.52 -10.39
C LYS A 111 10.88 46.80 -11.04
N ALA A 112 11.89 47.44 -10.43
CA ALA A 112 12.50 48.65 -10.97
C ALA A 112 13.43 48.33 -12.15
N GLU A 113 14.23 47.28 -12.04
CA GLU A 113 15.06 46.77 -13.14
C GLU A 113 14.21 46.33 -14.33
N ASP A 114 13.15 45.56 -14.10
CA ASP A 114 12.22 45.15 -15.16
C ASP A 114 11.66 46.36 -15.91
N LYS A 115 11.27 47.41 -15.16
CA LYS A 115 10.80 48.68 -15.76
C LYS A 115 11.89 49.36 -16.58
N ARG A 116 13.13 49.41 -16.08
CA ARG A 116 14.27 49.99 -16.81
C ARG A 116 14.54 49.21 -18.09
N SER A 117 14.57 47.88 -18.04
CA SER A 117 14.75 47.02 -19.21
C SER A 117 13.68 47.26 -20.27
N ILE A 118 12.41 47.42 -19.87
CA ILE A 118 11.30 47.76 -20.79
C ILE A 118 11.48 49.14 -21.41
N VAL A 119 11.98 50.13 -20.65
CA VAL A 119 12.19 51.49 -21.17
C VAL A 119 13.36 51.54 -22.14
N ILE A 120 14.47 50.86 -21.83
CA ILE A 120 15.64 50.77 -22.70
C ILE A 120 15.26 50.10 -24.01
N SER A 121 14.60 48.94 -23.97
CA SER A 121 14.21 48.21 -25.18
C SER A 121 13.24 48.98 -26.10
N LYS A 122 12.45 49.90 -25.55
CA LYS A 122 11.56 50.78 -26.33
C LYS A 122 12.28 51.97 -26.96
N ARG A 123 13.39 52.44 -26.37
CA ARG A 123 14.20 53.53 -26.94
C ARG A 123 15.10 53.03 -28.05
N ASP A 124 15.60 51.80 -27.94
CA ASP A 124 16.51 51.19 -28.90
C ASP A 124 15.77 50.57 -30.11
N ARG A 125 14.55 51.04 -30.41
CA ARG A 125 13.67 50.54 -31.47
C ARG A 125 13.37 51.64 -32.47
#